data_AF-A0A351KD04-F1
#
_entry.id   AF-A0A351KD04-F1
#
_cell.length_a   1.000
_cell.length_b   1.000
_cell.length_c   1.000
_cell.angle_alpha   90.00
_cell.angle_beta   90.00
_cell.angle_gamma   90.00
#
_symmetry.space_group_name_H-M   'P 1'
#
loop_
_entity.id
_entity.type
_entity.pdbx_description
1 polymer ?
#
loop_
_entity_poly.entity_id
_entity_poly.type
_entity_poly.pdbx_seq_one_letter_code
_entity_poly.pdbx_strand_id
1 'polypeptide(L)'
;VSAVLILFLGAPISWLMTALNSALTFLSKDPVTAIPLGLLLGAMVAFDMGGPVNKVAFLFGTASIVGGTPQIMGAVACAIPVPPLAMGLATLIDKKCFNEEERAAGIPALLMGLIGITEGAIPYAACDPKHVMPSIIVGSSVASALGMVLGITDIVPHGGPIVGFLGATNSLPLFLLTIAAGTVISTLMVIALKGIKQKKEFASKVV
;
A
#
# COMPACT_ATOMS: atom_id res chain seq x y z
N VAL A 1 -19.63 3.33 23.86
CA VAL A 1 -18.70 2.21 23.57
C VAL A 1 -18.19 1.71 24.92
N SER A 2 -18.53 0.48 25.30
CA SER A 2 -18.36 -0.03 26.67
C SER A 2 -16.88 -0.10 27.09
N ALA A 3 -16.55 0.24 28.34
CA ALA A 3 -15.18 0.26 28.88
C ALA A 3 -14.39 -1.06 28.65
N VAL A 4 -15.10 -2.19 28.53
CA VAL A 4 -14.55 -3.51 28.20
C VAL A 4 -13.94 -3.54 26.79
N LEU A 5 -14.58 -2.93 25.78
CA LEU A 5 -14.01 -2.82 24.43
C LEU A 5 -12.75 -1.96 24.43
N ILE A 6 -12.74 -0.88 25.23
CA ILE A 6 -11.59 0.03 25.36
C ILE A 6 -10.40 -0.67 26.02
N LEU A 7 -10.62 -1.47 27.07
CA LEU A 7 -9.54 -2.14 27.78
C LEU A 7 -8.99 -3.37 27.05
N PHE A 8 -9.84 -4.21 26.45
CA PHE A 8 -9.39 -5.46 25.82
C PHE A 8 -8.89 -5.29 24.39
N LEU A 9 -9.50 -4.41 23.59
CA LEU A 9 -9.06 -4.14 22.22
C LEU A 9 -8.28 -2.83 22.15
N GLY A 10 -8.71 -1.79 22.86
CA GLY A 10 -8.08 -0.47 22.78
C GLY A 10 -6.65 -0.44 23.31
N ALA A 11 -6.34 -1.08 24.44
CA ALA A 11 -4.98 -1.04 25.01
C ALA A 11 -3.93 -1.75 24.12
N PRO A 12 -4.16 -2.97 23.59
CA PRO A 12 -3.22 -3.61 22.66
C PRO A 12 -3.06 -2.83 21.35
N ILE A 13 -4.16 -2.29 20.81
CA ILE A 13 -4.12 -1.50 19.57
C ILE A 13 -3.32 -0.21 19.81
N SER A 14 -3.59 0.50 20.91
CA SER A 14 -2.86 1.72 21.26
C SER A 14 -1.37 1.45 21.42
N TRP A 15 -1.00 0.37 22.12
CA TRP A 15 0.40 -0.02 22.29
C TRP A 15 1.07 -0.28 20.93
N LEU A 16 0.41 -1.01 20.03
CA LEU A 16 0.93 -1.26 18.69
C LEU A 16 1.11 0.04 17.90
N MET A 17 0.12 0.94 17.94
CA MET A 17 0.21 2.23 17.24
C MET A 17 1.36 3.09 17.80
N THR A 18 1.54 3.13 19.11
CA THR A 18 2.67 3.83 19.75
C THR A 18 4.01 3.20 19.37
N ALA A 19 4.11 1.88 19.33
CA ALA A 19 5.32 1.17 18.93
C ALA A 19 5.69 1.46 17.46
N LEU A 20 4.71 1.41 16.56
CA LEU A 20 4.91 1.74 15.14
C LEU A 20 5.33 3.20 14.96
N ASN A 21 4.67 4.13 15.65
CA ASN A 21 5.04 5.54 15.59
C ASN A 21 6.46 5.78 16.11
N SER A 22 6.84 5.13 17.22
CA SER A 22 8.20 5.20 17.78
C SER A 22 9.25 4.66 16.81
N ALA A 23 8.94 3.56 16.11
CA ALA A 23 9.81 3.00 15.08
C ALA A 23 10.00 3.97 13.91
N LEU A 24 8.92 4.60 13.43
CA LEU A 24 8.99 5.62 12.38
C LEU A 24 9.83 6.82 12.81
N THR A 25 9.63 7.36 14.02
CA THR A 25 10.43 8.46 14.57
C THR A 25 11.90 8.08 14.73
N PHE A 26 12.21 6.83 15.07
CA PHE A 26 13.59 6.38 15.15
C PHE A 26 14.23 6.33 13.76
N LEU A 27 13.56 5.72 12.78
CA LEU A 27 14.05 5.57 11.41
C LEU A 27 14.06 6.87 10.60
N SER A 28 13.33 7.91 11.03
CA SER A 28 13.35 9.21 10.35
C SER A 28 14.50 10.13 10.75
N LYS A 29 15.30 9.76 11.77
CA LYS A 29 16.38 10.61 12.30
C LYS A 29 17.63 10.62 11.42
N ASP A 30 17.87 9.56 10.66
CA ASP A 30 19.09 9.37 9.89
C ASP A 30 18.77 9.09 8.42
N PRO A 31 19.38 9.80 7.45
CA PRO A 31 19.27 9.46 6.03
C PRO A 31 19.67 8.01 5.69
N VAL A 32 20.56 7.39 6.47
CA VAL A 32 20.99 5.98 6.27
C VAL A 32 19.82 5.01 6.43
N THR A 33 18.80 5.36 7.22
CA THR A 33 17.61 4.52 7.44
C THR A 33 16.48 4.75 6.44
N ALA A 34 16.73 5.47 5.34
CA ALA A 34 15.73 5.75 4.30
C ALA A 34 15.06 4.50 3.72
N ILE A 35 15.84 3.44 3.43
CA ILE A 35 15.30 2.18 2.89
C ILE A 35 14.40 1.47 3.92
N PRO A 36 14.87 1.15 5.14
CA PRO A 36 14.01 0.56 6.18
C PRO A 36 12.77 1.40 6.50
N LEU A 37 12.89 2.73 6.53
CA LEU A 37 11.77 3.63 6.76
C LEU A 37 10.71 3.49 5.66
N GLY A 38 11.13 3.55 4.39
CA GLY A 38 10.21 3.38 3.26
C GLY A 38 9.56 2.00 3.25
N LEU A 39 10.32 0.93 3.49
CA LEU A 39 9.75 -0.43 3.59
C LEU A 39 8.67 -0.50 4.66
N LEU A 40 8.92 0.05 5.85
CA LEU A 40 7.94 0.07 6.95
C LEU A 40 6.71 0.92 6.60
N LEU A 41 6.88 2.12 6.06
CA LEU A 41 5.79 3.00 5.65
C LEU A 41 4.89 2.34 4.60
N GLY A 42 5.49 1.78 3.55
CA GLY A 42 4.73 1.09 2.50
C GLY A 42 4.00 -0.15 3.02
N ALA A 43 4.61 -0.90 3.92
CA ALA A 43 3.96 -2.03 4.59
C ALA A 43 2.74 -1.57 5.41
N MET A 44 2.90 -0.52 6.22
CA MET A 44 1.84 0.04 7.05
C MET A 44 0.67 0.57 6.21
N VAL A 45 0.95 1.28 5.11
CA VAL A 45 -0.07 1.81 4.19
C VAL A 45 -0.91 0.68 3.59
N ALA A 46 -0.27 -0.41 3.15
CA ALA A 46 -0.99 -1.52 2.52
C ALA A 46 -1.64 -2.49 3.51
N PHE A 47 -1.21 -2.50 4.78
CA PHE A 47 -1.59 -3.53 5.75
C PHE A 47 -3.10 -3.67 5.95
N ASP A 48 -3.82 -2.55 6.03
CA ASP A 48 -5.26 -2.52 6.30
C ASP A 48 -6.05 -1.63 5.31
N MET A 49 -5.42 -1.27 4.18
CA MET A 49 -6.00 -0.51 3.06
C MET A 49 -6.81 0.74 3.45
N GLY A 50 -6.43 1.42 4.53
CA GLY A 50 -7.12 2.63 5.03
C GLY A 50 -7.55 2.56 6.49
N GLY A 51 -7.27 1.44 7.17
CA GLY A 51 -7.49 1.27 8.59
C GLY A 51 -6.47 2.00 9.50
N PRO A 52 -6.46 1.69 10.81
CA PRO A 52 -5.65 2.40 11.80
C PRO A 52 -4.14 2.41 11.50
N VAL A 53 -3.57 1.31 11.01
CA VAL A 53 -2.13 1.19 10.71
C VAL A 53 -1.76 2.11 9.56
N ASN A 54 -2.56 2.12 8.48
CA ASN A 54 -2.39 3.06 7.38
C ASN A 54 -2.52 4.51 7.87
N LYS A 55 -3.53 4.83 8.68
CA LYS A 55 -3.73 6.20 9.19
C LYS A 55 -2.57 6.69 10.05
N VAL A 56 -1.91 5.81 10.83
CA VAL A 56 -0.68 6.19 11.55
C VAL A 56 0.45 6.55 10.59
N ALA A 57 0.69 5.74 9.54
CA ALA A 57 1.71 6.05 8.54
C ALA A 57 1.38 7.34 7.77
N PHE A 58 0.13 7.52 7.37
CA PHE A 58 -0.35 8.70 6.66
C PHE A 58 -0.23 9.97 7.50
N LEU A 59 -0.61 9.93 8.78
CA LEU A 59 -0.48 11.07 9.68
C LEU A 59 1.00 11.39 9.95
N PHE A 60 1.85 10.37 10.06
CA PHE A 60 3.29 10.56 10.18
C PHE A 60 3.88 11.25 8.95
N GLY A 61 3.50 10.82 7.73
CA GLY A 61 3.86 11.51 6.49
C GLY A 61 3.33 12.94 6.43
N THR A 62 2.07 13.15 6.77
CA THR A 62 1.46 14.48 6.79
C THR A 62 2.19 15.43 7.74
N ALA A 63 2.57 14.95 8.94
CA ALA A 63 3.33 15.72 9.91
C ALA A 63 4.75 16.06 9.41
N SER A 64 5.35 15.21 8.57
CA SER A 64 6.68 15.43 8.01
C SER A 64 6.74 16.61 7.04
N ILE A 65 5.62 16.96 6.39
CA ILE A 65 5.51 18.12 5.51
C ILE A 65 5.84 19.40 6.29
N VAL A 66 5.17 19.59 7.43
CA VAL A 66 5.39 20.74 8.32
C VAL A 66 6.75 20.65 9.02
N GLY A 67 7.23 19.43 9.29
CA GLY A 67 8.55 19.16 9.86
C GLY A 67 9.74 19.36 8.90
N GLY A 68 9.52 19.85 7.68
CA GLY A 68 10.59 20.12 6.71
C GLY A 68 11.18 18.87 6.04
N THR A 69 10.51 17.73 6.14
CA THR A 69 10.91 16.44 5.54
C THR A 69 9.80 15.85 4.66
N PRO A 70 9.34 16.57 3.61
CA PRO A 70 8.22 16.14 2.75
C PRO A 70 8.52 14.85 1.96
N GLN A 71 9.74 14.33 1.99
CA GLN A 71 10.14 13.06 1.40
C GLN A 71 9.40 11.87 2.02
N ILE A 72 9.11 11.94 3.33
CA ILE A 72 8.37 10.89 4.05
C ILE A 72 6.92 10.85 3.54
N MET A 73 6.28 12.01 3.36
CA MET A 73 4.97 12.07 2.72
C MET A 73 5.02 11.56 1.27
N GLY A 74 6.03 11.95 0.50
CA GLY A 74 6.21 11.47 -0.88
C GLY A 74 6.29 9.95 -0.96
N ALA A 75 7.05 9.33 -0.05
CA ALA A 75 7.14 7.87 0.06
C ALA A 75 5.81 7.20 0.44
N VAL A 76 5.00 7.84 1.30
CA VAL A 76 3.63 7.37 1.61
C VAL A 76 2.72 7.52 0.40
N ALA A 77 2.78 8.66 -0.31
CA ALA A 77 1.99 8.95 -1.50
C ALA A 77 2.25 7.96 -2.64
N CYS A 78 3.50 7.48 -2.79
CA CYS A 78 3.86 6.40 -3.71
C CYS A 78 3.21 5.06 -3.35
N ALA A 79 3.04 4.75 -2.07
CA ALA A 79 2.54 3.46 -1.59
C ALA A 79 1.02 3.31 -1.66
N ILE A 80 0.29 4.40 -1.40
CA ILE A 80 -1.18 4.48 -1.36
C ILE A 80 -1.87 3.89 -2.61
N PRO A 81 -1.48 4.23 -3.84
CA PRO A 81 -2.20 3.75 -5.02
C PRO A 81 -1.86 2.31 -5.40
N VAL A 82 -0.77 1.73 -4.86
CA VAL A 82 -0.26 0.43 -5.31
C VAL A 82 -1.26 -0.71 -5.09
N PRO A 83 -1.92 -0.87 -3.92
CA PRO A 83 -2.87 -1.96 -3.72
C PRO A 83 -4.02 -1.99 -4.75
N PRO A 84 -4.81 -0.92 -4.92
CA PRO A 84 -5.93 -0.93 -5.86
C PRO A 84 -5.48 -0.95 -7.33
N LEU A 85 -4.39 -0.27 -7.69
CA LEU A 85 -3.84 -0.34 -9.06
C LEU A 85 -3.39 -1.76 -9.40
N ALA A 86 -2.72 -2.45 -8.47
CA ALA A 86 -2.24 -3.80 -8.70
C ALA A 86 -3.38 -4.81 -8.83
N MET A 87 -4.40 -4.71 -7.98
CA MET A 87 -5.55 -5.62 -8.07
C MET A 87 -6.33 -5.39 -9.37
N GLY A 88 -6.62 -4.14 -9.70
CA GLY A 88 -7.27 -3.78 -10.94
C GLY A 88 -6.49 -4.27 -12.17
N LEU A 89 -5.17 -4.05 -12.21
CA LEU A 89 -4.32 -4.50 -13.30
C LEU A 89 -4.23 -6.03 -13.39
N ALA A 90 -4.13 -6.72 -12.25
CA ALA A 90 -4.05 -8.18 -12.21
C ALA A 90 -5.31 -8.83 -12.80
N THR A 91 -6.50 -8.27 -12.54
CA THR A 91 -7.74 -8.78 -13.13
C THR A 91 -7.79 -8.63 -14.65
N LEU A 92 -7.13 -7.61 -15.20
CA LEU A 92 -7.05 -7.40 -16.65
C LEU A 92 -6.05 -8.36 -17.31
N ILE A 93 -4.93 -8.63 -16.65
CA ILE A 93 -3.84 -9.48 -17.19
C ILE A 93 -4.21 -10.96 -17.12
N ASP A 94 -4.63 -11.46 -15.97
CA ASP A 94 -4.95 -12.88 -15.78
C ASP A 94 -6.33 -13.05 -15.14
N LYS A 95 -7.36 -12.80 -15.95
CA LYS A 95 -8.77 -12.95 -15.58
C LYS A 95 -9.06 -14.29 -14.91
N LYS A 96 -8.40 -15.37 -15.34
CA LYS A 96 -8.68 -16.73 -14.86
C LYS A 96 -8.43 -16.87 -13.36
N CYS A 97 -7.45 -16.13 -12.83
CA CYS A 97 -7.10 -16.11 -11.40
C CYS A 97 -8.16 -15.44 -10.50
N PHE A 98 -9.17 -14.77 -11.06
CA PHE A 98 -10.15 -13.96 -10.32
C PHE A 98 -11.58 -14.44 -10.57
N ASN A 99 -12.43 -14.35 -9.55
CA ASN A 99 -13.86 -14.64 -9.67
C ASN A 99 -14.62 -13.48 -10.36
N GLU A 100 -15.94 -13.64 -10.59
CA GLU A 100 -16.73 -12.63 -11.30
C GLU A 100 -16.82 -11.29 -10.55
N GLU A 101 -16.95 -11.32 -9.22
CA GLU A 101 -17.00 -10.13 -8.37
C GLU A 101 -15.67 -9.35 -8.40
N GLU A 102 -14.55 -10.05 -8.26
CA GLU A 102 -13.19 -9.51 -8.36
C GLU A 102 -12.95 -8.88 -9.75
N ARG A 103 -13.43 -9.51 -10.82
CA ARG A 103 -13.32 -8.97 -12.18
C ARG A 103 -14.18 -7.72 -12.37
N ALA A 104 -15.41 -7.72 -11.84
CA ALA A 104 -16.31 -6.57 -11.91
C ALA A 104 -15.74 -5.36 -11.14
N ALA A 105 -15.04 -5.61 -10.03
CA ALA A 105 -14.36 -4.57 -9.25
C ALA A 105 -13.05 -4.05 -9.88
N GLY A 106 -12.55 -4.67 -10.96
CA GLY A 106 -11.21 -4.38 -11.52
C GLY A 106 -11.03 -2.95 -12.01
N ILE A 107 -11.93 -2.48 -12.86
CA ILE A 107 -11.90 -1.09 -13.37
C ILE A 107 -12.16 -0.09 -12.24
N PRO A 108 -13.17 -0.26 -11.37
CA PRO A 108 -13.33 0.58 -10.19
C PRO A 108 -12.05 0.69 -9.33
N ALA A 109 -11.37 -0.44 -9.07
CA ALA A 109 -10.12 -0.43 -8.31
C ALA A 109 -9.01 0.37 -9.01
N LEU A 110 -8.85 0.24 -10.34
CA LEU A 110 -7.90 1.08 -11.08
C LEU A 110 -8.19 2.57 -10.89
N LEU A 111 -9.46 2.98 -11.05
CA LEU A 111 -9.86 4.38 -10.91
C LEU A 111 -9.60 4.90 -9.49
N MET A 112 -9.95 4.11 -8.48
CA MET A 112 -9.67 4.40 -7.06
C MET A 112 -8.18 4.58 -6.83
N GLY A 113 -7.35 3.70 -7.39
CA GLY A 113 -5.89 3.81 -7.30
C GLY A 113 -5.33 5.08 -7.95
N LEU A 114 -5.86 5.49 -9.11
CA LEU A 114 -5.43 6.72 -9.78
C LEU A 114 -5.66 7.98 -8.93
N ILE A 115 -6.72 7.99 -8.12
CA ILE A 115 -7.05 9.11 -7.22
C ILE A 115 -6.60 8.90 -5.77
N GLY A 116 -5.84 7.83 -5.48
CA GLY A 116 -5.23 7.60 -4.16
C GLY A 116 -6.17 7.01 -3.10
N ILE A 117 -7.18 6.24 -3.51
CA ILE A 117 -8.07 5.53 -2.59
C ILE A 117 -7.61 4.08 -2.48
N THR A 118 -7.00 3.72 -1.34
CA THR A 118 -6.34 2.43 -1.11
C THR A 118 -7.37 1.29 -0.95
N GLU A 119 -8.57 1.64 -0.49
CA GLU A 119 -9.70 0.78 -0.16
C GLU A 119 -10.20 -0.03 -1.36
N GLY A 120 -9.87 0.35 -2.60
CA GLY A 120 -10.22 -0.39 -3.80
C GLY A 120 -9.67 -1.82 -3.83
N ALA A 121 -8.68 -2.14 -2.99
CA ALA A 121 -8.14 -3.49 -2.82
C ALA A 121 -8.92 -4.38 -1.83
N ILE A 122 -9.82 -3.82 -1.01
CA ILE A 122 -10.54 -4.56 0.04
C ILE A 122 -11.34 -5.76 -0.52
N PRO A 123 -12.09 -5.64 -1.63
CA PRO A 123 -12.85 -6.78 -2.16
C PRO A 123 -11.96 -7.99 -2.47
N TYR A 124 -10.76 -7.75 -3.01
CA TYR A 124 -9.78 -8.79 -3.33
C TYR A 124 -9.18 -9.42 -2.07
N ALA A 125 -8.81 -8.59 -1.09
CA ALA A 125 -8.26 -9.06 0.17
C ALA A 125 -9.30 -9.85 0.98
N ALA A 126 -10.59 -9.50 0.89
CA ALA A 126 -11.67 -10.27 1.50
C ALA A 126 -11.87 -11.64 0.84
N CYS A 127 -11.76 -11.72 -0.49
CA CYS A 127 -11.88 -12.99 -1.21
C CYS A 127 -10.68 -13.93 -1.03
N ASP A 128 -9.45 -13.41 -1.08
CA ASP A 128 -8.23 -14.23 -1.00
C ASP A 128 -7.11 -13.53 -0.21
N PRO A 129 -7.28 -13.36 1.13
CA PRO A 129 -6.37 -12.57 1.95
C PRO A 129 -4.95 -13.15 1.94
N LYS A 130 -4.83 -14.48 1.89
CA LYS A 130 -3.55 -15.18 1.95
C LYS A 130 -2.62 -14.82 0.79
N HIS A 131 -3.17 -14.56 -0.39
CA HIS A 131 -2.38 -14.23 -1.57
C HIS A 131 -2.36 -12.73 -1.86
N VAL A 132 -3.44 -12.01 -1.56
CA VAL A 132 -3.54 -10.57 -1.83
C VAL A 132 -2.74 -9.74 -0.83
N MET A 133 -2.89 -9.98 0.47
CA MET A 133 -2.20 -9.23 1.54
C MET A 133 -0.67 -9.18 1.35
N PRO A 134 0.04 -10.32 1.19
CA PRO A 134 1.48 -10.25 1.02
C PRO A 134 1.89 -9.55 -0.29
N SER A 135 1.12 -9.70 -1.37
CA SER A 135 1.41 -9.03 -2.65
C SER A 135 1.36 -7.51 -2.55
N ILE A 136 0.28 -6.98 -1.98
CA ILE A 136 0.11 -5.52 -1.87
C ILE A 136 1.09 -4.92 -0.87
N ILE A 137 1.37 -5.62 0.24
CA ILE A 137 2.35 -5.17 1.25
C ILE A 137 3.74 -5.07 0.62
N VAL A 138 4.18 -6.11 -0.11
CA VAL A 138 5.50 -6.11 -0.75
C VAL A 138 5.58 -5.02 -1.82
N GLY A 139 4.57 -4.89 -2.69
CA GLY A 139 4.57 -3.85 -3.72
C GLY A 139 4.60 -2.43 -3.16
N SER A 140 3.76 -2.13 -2.16
CA SER A 140 3.72 -0.82 -1.51
C SER A 140 5.01 -0.52 -0.74
N SER A 141 5.59 -1.51 -0.07
CA SER A 141 6.90 -1.40 0.60
C SER A 141 7.99 -1.00 -0.40
N VAL A 142 8.02 -1.65 -1.56
CA VAL A 142 9.01 -1.32 -2.61
C VAL A 142 8.77 0.07 -3.19
N ALA A 143 7.53 0.44 -3.51
CA ALA A 143 7.22 1.79 -4.01
C ALA A 143 7.67 2.88 -3.02
N SER A 144 7.39 2.69 -1.73
CA SER A 144 7.75 3.63 -0.67
C SER A 144 9.27 3.70 -0.44
N ALA A 145 9.95 2.55 -0.41
CA ALA A 145 11.41 2.49 -0.32
C ALA A 145 12.10 3.18 -1.50
N LEU A 146 11.60 2.97 -2.72
CA LEU A 146 12.08 3.69 -3.90
C LEU A 146 11.79 5.19 -3.80
N GLY A 147 10.61 5.59 -3.29
CA GLY A 147 10.28 6.99 -3.05
C GLY A 147 11.26 7.67 -2.08
N MET A 148 11.61 6.99 -0.99
CA MET A 148 12.62 7.46 -0.04
C MET A 148 14.01 7.59 -0.66
N VAL A 149 14.47 6.57 -1.40
CA VAL A 149 15.80 6.54 -2.02
C VAL A 149 15.94 7.59 -3.12
N LEU A 150 14.88 7.78 -3.92
CA LEU A 150 14.86 8.75 -5.02
C LEU A 150 14.53 10.17 -4.55
N GLY A 151 14.31 10.37 -3.25
CA GLY A 151 14.02 11.69 -2.68
C GLY A 151 12.73 12.31 -3.21
N ILE A 152 11.71 11.49 -3.47
CA ILE A 152 10.41 11.96 -3.93
C ILE A 152 9.72 12.70 -2.79
N THR A 153 9.29 13.93 -3.03
CA THR A 153 8.54 14.74 -2.06
C THR A 153 7.07 14.80 -2.44
N ASP A 154 6.21 14.97 -1.44
CA ASP A 154 4.83 15.42 -1.63
C ASP A 154 4.52 16.50 -0.59
N ILE A 155 3.98 17.63 -1.04
CA ILE A 155 3.62 18.77 -0.20
C ILE A 155 2.14 18.78 0.22
N VAL A 156 1.34 17.81 -0.24
CA VAL A 156 -0.06 17.68 0.17
C VAL A 156 -0.29 16.36 0.92
N PRO A 157 -1.22 16.33 1.90
CA PRO A 157 -1.60 15.09 2.57
C PRO A 157 -2.58 14.32 1.70
N HIS A 158 -2.10 13.77 0.58
CA HIS A 158 -2.89 12.89 -0.30
C HIS A 158 -1.97 11.91 -1.02
N GLY A 159 -2.52 10.93 -1.72
CA GLY A 159 -1.72 9.96 -2.47
C GLY A 159 -2.24 9.72 -3.88
N GLY A 160 -1.53 8.84 -4.60
CA GLY A 160 -1.91 8.43 -5.94
C GLY A 160 -1.46 9.37 -7.06
N PRO A 161 -1.44 8.89 -8.32
CA PRO A 161 -0.98 9.68 -9.48
C PRO A 161 -1.57 11.09 -9.58
N ILE A 162 -2.83 11.29 -9.13
CA ILE A 162 -3.51 12.58 -9.16
C ILE A 162 -2.72 13.71 -8.50
N VAL A 163 -2.03 13.46 -7.37
CA VAL A 163 -1.27 14.52 -6.66
C VAL A 163 -0.06 14.98 -7.47
N GLY A 164 0.57 14.05 -8.19
CA GLY A 164 1.66 14.34 -9.10
C GLY A 164 1.19 15.23 -10.25
N PHE A 165 0.04 14.94 -10.86
CA PHE A 165 -0.52 15.74 -11.96
C PHE A 165 -0.95 17.14 -11.52
N LEU A 166 -1.32 17.31 -10.24
CA LEU A 166 -1.64 18.60 -9.65
C LEU A 166 -0.40 19.38 -9.18
N GLY A 167 0.81 18.85 -9.38
CA GLY A 167 2.06 19.55 -9.09
C GLY A 167 2.49 19.51 -7.62
N ALA A 168 1.96 18.57 -6.82
CA ALA A 168 2.34 18.44 -5.41
C ALA A 168 3.68 17.72 -5.19
N THR A 169 4.22 17.06 -6.22
CA THR A 169 5.46 16.29 -6.14
C THR A 169 6.62 16.98 -6.85
N ASN A 170 7.85 16.83 -6.35
CA ASN A 170 9.05 17.41 -6.97
C ASN A 170 9.38 16.85 -8.36
N SER A 171 9.00 15.60 -8.66
CA SER A 171 9.27 14.97 -9.95
C SER A 171 8.16 13.99 -10.33
N LEU A 172 7.26 14.44 -11.22
CA LEU A 172 6.17 13.61 -11.74
C LEU A 172 6.66 12.31 -12.40
N PRO A 173 7.71 12.29 -13.25
CA PRO A 173 8.16 11.04 -13.87
C PRO A 173 8.68 10.01 -12.86
N LEU A 174 9.45 10.44 -11.86
CA LEU A 174 9.96 9.54 -10.81
C LEU A 174 8.83 9.05 -9.91
N PHE A 175 7.87 9.92 -9.59
CA PHE A 175 6.67 9.56 -8.84
C PHE A 175 5.84 8.47 -9.54
N LEU A 176 5.57 8.64 -10.83
CA LEU A 176 4.85 7.62 -11.61
C LEU A 176 5.66 6.33 -11.76
N LEU A 177 6.98 6.42 -11.95
CA LEU A 177 7.85 5.25 -12.08
C LEU A 177 7.90 4.42 -10.78
N THR A 178 7.95 5.06 -9.62
CA THR A 178 7.93 4.37 -8.32
C THR A 178 6.60 3.69 -8.02
N ILE A 179 5.48 4.38 -8.29
CA ILE A 179 4.13 3.78 -8.22
C ILE A 179 4.03 2.59 -9.17
N ALA A 180 4.48 2.74 -10.41
CA ALA A 180 4.45 1.69 -11.41
C ALA A 180 5.29 0.47 -10.99
N ALA A 181 6.50 0.68 -10.45
CA ALA A 181 7.36 -0.39 -9.97
C ALA A 181 6.68 -1.22 -8.87
N GLY A 182 6.11 -0.59 -7.84
CA GLY A 182 5.37 -1.29 -6.78
C GLY A 182 4.12 -2.00 -7.30
N THR A 183 3.40 -1.35 -8.22
CA THR A 183 2.20 -1.91 -8.86
C THR A 183 2.53 -3.16 -9.66
N VAL A 184 3.60 -3.14 -10.45
CA VAL A 184 4.06 -4.29 -11.24
C VAL A 184 4.47 -5.43 -10.31
N ILE A 185 5.24 -5.15 -9.25
CA ILE A 185 5.66 -6.18 -8.29
C ILE A 185 4.45 -6.84 -7.63
N SER A 186 3.50 -6.06 -7.13
CA SER A 186 2.29 -6.58 -6.50
C SER A 186 1.43 -7.39 -7.48
N THR A 187 1.26 -6.88 -8.71
CA THR A 187 0.53 -7.55 -9.79
C THR A 187 1.14 -8.92 -10.14
N LEU A 188 2.45 -8.97 -10.36
CA LEU A 188 3.14 -10.21 -10.68
C LEU A 188 3.08 -11.20 -9.52
N MET A 189 3.23 -10.71 -8.29
CA MET A 189 3.18 -11.55 -7.10
C MET A 189 1.79 -12.14 -6.88
N VAL A 190 0.71 -11.36 -7.02
CA VAL A 190 -0.66 -11.89 -6.82
C VAL A 190 -1.04 -12.90 -7.92
N ILE A 191 -0.65 -12.64 -9.17
CA ILE A 191 -0.89 -13.58 -10.28
C ILE A 191 -0.12 -14.87 -10.05
N ALA A 192 1.17 -14.79 -9.67
CA ALA A 192 1.97 -15.97 -9.40
C ALA A 192 1.39 -16.80 -8.24
N LEU A 193 1.01 -16.15 -7.14
CA LEU A 193 0.45 -16.80 -5.95
C LEU A 193 -0.91 -17.45 -6.23
N LYS A 194 -1.85 -16.74 -6.87
CA LYS A 194 -3.17 -17.30 -7.23
C LYS A 194 -3.05 -18.35 -8.33
N GLY A 195 -2.12 -18.20 -9.28
CA GLY A 195 -1.86 -19.18 -10.32
C GLY A 195 -1.33 -20.53 -9.79
N ILE A 196 -0.50 -20.51 -8.75
CA ILE A 196 -0.04 -21.74 -8.06
C ILE A 196 -1.22 -22.47 -7.41
N LYS A 197 -2.15 -21.74 -6.78
CA LYS A 197 -3.38 -22.30 -6.17
C LYS A 197 -4.21 -23.04 -7.22
N GLN A 198 -4.46 -22.42 -8.36
CA GLN A 198 -5.27 -23.02 -9.43
C GLN A 198 -4.66 -24.32 -9.98
N LYS A 199 -3.33 -24.34 -10.20
CA LYS A 199 -2.64 -25.55 -10.65
C LYS A 199 -2.77 -26.70 -9.64
N LYS A 200 -2.70 -26.40 -8.34
CA LYS A 200 -2.88 -27.40 -7.27
C LYS A 200 -4.32 -27.93 -7.22
N GLU A 201 -5.31 -27.04 -7.32
CA GLU A 201 -6.73 -27.44 -7.33
C GLU A 201 -7.07 -28.29 -8.57
N PHE A 202 -6.50 -27.97 -9.73
CA PHE A 202 -6.67 -28.78 -10.92
C PHE A 202 -6.03 -30.17 -10.77
N ALA A 203 -4.79 -30.24 -10.30
CA ALA A 203 -4.09 -31.52 -10.06
C ALA A 203 -4.84 -32.41 -9.08
N SER A 204 -5.44 -31.85 -8.02
CA SER A 204 -6.21 -32.58 -7.03
C SER A 204 -7.56 -33.12 -7.53
N LYS A 205 -8.08 -32.62 -8.66
CA LYS A 205 -9.33 -33.11 -9.27
C LYS A 205 -9.13 -34.20 -10.32
N VAL A 206 -7.88 -34.39 -10.77
CA VAL A 206 -7.50 -35.35 -11.82
C VAL A 206 -6.97 -36.67 -11.22
N VAL A 207 -6.70 -36.70 -9.91
CA VAL A 207 -6.32 -37.88 -9.11
C VAL A 207 -7.55 -38.35 -8.33
#